data_AF-A0A537W4C6-F1
#
_entry.id   AF-A0A537W4C6-F1
#
_cell.length_a   1.000
_cell.length_b   1.000
_cell.length_c   1.000
_cell.angle_alpha   90.00
_cell.angle_beta   90.00
_cell.angle_gamma   90.00
#
_symmetry.space_group_name_H-M   'P 1'
#
loop_
_entity.id
_entity.type
_entity.pdbx_description
1 polymer ?
#
loop_
_entity_poly.entity_id
_entity_poly.type
_entity_poly.pdbx_seq_one_letter_code
_entity_poly.pdbx_strand_id
1 'polypeptide(L)'
;MRADRLPLDGRAYVEAVRALERLIRATPDLSNLAAIRDFLATAPPGLIGVRTAEDSAAADDEKLRVMIRYMILGTTAMKDLHDATRQWLDERGYALPPWDPQAGAPHQRRSITYGGRLAGTVTWRPQPSVRFGDGLSGHERRWVLAMAIAAGERREWTEADLQRFAAYLTMGGASFAADRALSDAQIGAKHGVPESAAALRRLLDDLDL
;
A
#
# COMPACT_ATOMS: atom_id res chain seq x y z
N MET A 1 -16.25 24.11 2.22
CA MET A 1 -15.28 24.03 3.35
C MET A 1 -15.49 22.67 3.99
N ARG A 2 -14.57 21.71 4.04
CA ARG A 2 -13.11 21.72 3.97
C ARG A 2 -12.61 20.72 2.92
N ALA A 3 -11.50 21.07 2.26
CA ALA A 3 -10.62 20.11 1.62
C ALA A 3 -10.15 19.06 2.65
N ASP A 4 -9.74 17.87 2.20
CA ASP A 4 -8.32 17.49 2.30
C ASP A 4 -8.09 16.02 1.92
N ARG A 5 -7.50 15.86 0.72
CA ARG A 5 -6.34 15.01 0.38
C ARG A 5 -6.35 13.54 0.77
N LEU A 6 -6.03 12.70 -0.23
CA LEU A 6 -5.53 11.33 -0.01
C LEU A 6 -4.42 11.34 1.08
N PRO A 7 -4.40 10.41 2.05
CA PRO A 7 -3.80 10.64 3.36
C PRO A 7 -2.26 10.59 3.43
N LEU A 8 -1.53 10.62 2.31
CA LEU A 8 -0.10 10.28 2.30
C LEU A 8 0.85 11.39 1.82
N ASP A 9 0.32 12.52 1.34
CA ASP A 9 1.12 13.71 0.97
C ASP A 9 0.64 15.00 1.66
N GLY A 10 -0.16 14.86 2.72
CA GLY A 10 -0.60 15.98 3.54
C GLY A 10 0.56 16.51 4.40
N ARG A 11 0.71 17.84 4.50
CA ARG A 11 1.68 18.47 5.42
C ARG A 11 1.56 17.91 6.85
N ALA A 12 0.34 17.64 7.31
CA ALA A 12 0.07 17.02 8.61
C ALA A 12 0.68 15.61 8.76
N TYR A 13 0.64 14.78 7.71
CA TYR A 13 1.27 13.46 7.70
C TYR A 13 2.80 13.59 7.79
N VAL A 14 3.40 14.45 6.96
CA VAL A 14 4.85 14.71 6.98
C VAL A 14 5.30 15.25 8.34
N GLU A 15 4.56 16.18 8.93
CA GLU A 15 4.83 16.74 10.25
C GLU A 15 4.73 15.68 11.35
N ALA A 16 3.73 14.80 11.27
CA ALA A 16 3.56 13.71 12.22
C ALA A 16 4.65 12.65 12.11
N VAL A 17 5.05 12.26 10.89
CA VAL A 17 6.21 11.37 10.68
C VAL A 17 7.48 11.99 11.26
N ARG A 18 7.71 13.28 11.06
CA ARG A 18 8.87 13.99 11.66
C ARG A 18 8.77 14.09 13.18
N ALA A 19 7.58 14.21 13.75
CA ALA A 19 7.37 14.22 15.19
C ALA A 19 7.68 12.84 15.80
N LEU A 20 7.20 11.78 15.17
CA LEU A 20 7.52 10.40 15.54
C LEU A 20 9.02 10.12 15.42
N GLU A 21 9.65 10.56 14.33
CA GLU A 21 11.10 10.46 14.14
C GLU A 21 11.86 11.14 15.28
N ARG A 22 11.49 12.36 15.67
CA ARG A 22 12.13 13.05 16.80
C ARG A 22 12.00 12.27 18.11
N LEU A 23 10.83 11.69 18.39
CA LEU A 23 10.61 10.87 19.58
C LEU A 23 11.50 9.62 19.57
N ILE A 24 11.53 8.89 18.46
CA ILE A 24 12.35 7.69 18.31
C ILE A 24 13.84 8.02 18.41
N ARG A 25 14.29 9.12 17.81
CA ARG A 25 15.70 9.54 17.89
C ARG A 25 16.11 10.04 19.27
N ALA A 26 15.18 10.61 20.04
CA ALA A 26 15.44 10.98 21.43
C ALA A 26 15.62 9.76 22.34
N THR A 27 15.01 8.63 21.98
CA THR A 27 15.18 7.34 22.69
C THR A 27 15.38 6.18 21.70
N PRO A 28 16.59 6.00 21.14
CA PRO A 28 16.86 4.99 20.11
C PRO A 28 16.61 3.54 20.56
N ASP A 29 16.72 3.31 21.87
CA ASP A 29 16.41 2.04 22.54
C ASP A 29 14.91 1.84 22.82
N LEU A 30 14.08 2.82 22.46
CA LEU A 30 12.65 2.88 22.77
C LEU A 30 12.38 2.77 24.27
N SER A 31 13.22 3.39 25.11
CA SER A 31 13.05 3.43 26.57
C SER A 31 11.87 4.29 27.03
N ASN A 32 11.49 5.32 26.27
CA ASN A 32 10.35 6.20 26.60
C ASN A 32 9.07 5.80 25.85
N LEU A 33 8.56 4.61 26.14
CA LEU A 33 7.34 4.09 25.51
C LEU A 33 6.09 4.90 25.88
N ALA A 34 6.06 5.54 27.06
CA ALA A 34 4.94 6.38 27.48
C ALA A 34 4.72 7.56 26.52
N ALA A 35 5.77 8.31 26.21
CA ALA A 35 5.68 9.43 25.27
C ALA A 35 5.28 8.97 23.85
N ILE A 36 5.69 7.77 23.44
CA ILE A 36 5.31 7.21 22.14
C ILE A 36 3.83 6.81 22.15
N ARG A 37 3.31 6.21 23.23
CA ARG A 37 1.86 5.92 23.37
C ARG A 37 1.03 7.19 23.30
N ASP A 38 1.42 8.24 24.04
CA ASP A 38 0.72 9.53 24.04
C ASP A 38 0.70 10.16 22.65
N PHE A 39 1.82 10.09 21.94
CA PHE A 39 1.89 10.54 20.55
C PHE A 39 0.97 9.73 19.63
N LEU A 40 0.98 8.40 19.70
CA LEU A 40 0.15 7.55 18.85
C LEU A 40 -1.35 7.74 19.14
N ALA A 41 -1.74 7.98 20.39
CA ALA A 41 -3.12 8.26 20.78
C ALA A 41 -3.65 9.60 20.26
N THR A 42 -2.76 10.57 20.02
CA THR A 42 -3.10 11.92 19.54
C THR A 42 -2.69 12.17 18.10
N ALA A 43 -2.17 11.14 17.41
CA ALA A 43 -1.69 11.23 16.05
C ALA A 43 -2.82 11.64 15.09
N PRO A 44 -2.52 12.46 14.07
CA PRO A 44 -3.53 12.87 13.10
C PRO A 44 -4.10 11.66 12.34
N PRO A 45 -5.40 11.70 12.00
CA PRO A 45 -6.03 10.66 11.19
C PRO A 45 -5.23 10.40 9.91
N GLY A 46 -4.90 9.13 9.66
CA GLY A 46 -4.13 8.71 8.47
C GLY A 46 -2.64 8.47 8.72
N LEU A 47 -2.06 8.89 9.86
CA LEU A 47 -0.69 8.46 10.23
C LEU A 47 -0.63 6.96 10.50
N ILE A 48 -1.59 6.49 11.30
CA ILE A 48 -1.82 5.08 11.61
C ILE A 48 -3.33 4.80 11.46
N GLY A 49 -3.68 3.58 11.06
CA GLY A 49 -5.09 3.18 10.99
C GLY A 49 -5.71 3.08 12.39
N VAL A 50 -7.02 3.27 12.51
CA VAL A 50 -7.77 3.20 13.78
C VAL A 50 -7.43 1.93 14.58
N ARG A 51 -7.46 0.77 13.91
CA ARG A 51 -7.08 -0.51 14.52
C ARG A 51 -5.64 -0.53 15.03
N THR A 52 -4.69 0.04 14.30
CA THR A 52 -3.28 0.13 14.73
C THR A 52 -3.12 1.05 15.93
N ALA A 53 -3.89 2.14 16.02
CA ALA A 53 -3.90 3.02 17.19
C ALA A 53 -4.44 2.30 18.42
N GLU A 54 -5.56 1.61 18.29
CA GLU A 54 -6.16 0.78 19.35
C GLU A 54 -5.21 -0.34 19.80
N ASP A 55 -4.62 -1.07 18.85
CA ASP A 55 -3.65 -2.13 19.12
C ASP A 55 -2.39 -1.59 19.83
N SER A 56 -1.94 -0.37 19.48
CA SER A 56 -0.79 0.28 20.12
C SER A 56 -1.12 0.72 21.54
N ALA A 57 -2.34 1.23 21.77
CA ALA A 57 -2.79 1.64 23.10
C ALA A 57 -2.90 0.45 24.06
N ALA A 58 -3.38 -0.70 23.56
CA ALA A 58 -3.56 -1.92 24.32
C ALA A 58 -2.33 -2.85 24.37
N ALA A 59 -1.28 -2.59 23.56
CA ALA A 59 -0.08 -3.41 23.52
C ALA A 59 0.64 -3.43 24.87
N ASP A 60 1.28 -4.55 25.22
CA ASP A 60 2.36 -4.51 26.21
C ASP A 60 3.60 -3.81 25.62
N ASP A 61 4.60 -3.56 26.45
CA ASP A 61 5.78 -2.81 26.05
C ASP A 61 6.60 -3.48 24.95
N GLU A 62 6.65 -4.81 24.94
CA GLU A 62 7.40 -5.54 23.91
C GLU A 62 6.68 -5.50 22.57
N LYS A 63 5.37 -5.76 22.55
CA LYS A 63 4.54 -5.63 21.37
C LYS A 63 4.59 -4.21 20.81
N LEU A 64 4.58 -3.19 21.67
CA LEU A 64 4.71 -1.80 21.25
C LEU A 64 6.08 -1.52 20.60
N ARG A 65 7.19 -2.05 21.17
CA ARG A 65 8.53 -1.93 20.56
C ARG A 65 8.58 -2.55 19.16
N VAL A 66 8.00 -3.74 18.99
CA VAL A 66 7.92 -4.42 17.68
C VAL A 66 7.12 -3.58 16.68
N MET A 67 5.97 -3.05 17.09
CA MET A 67 5.13 -2.19 16.23
C MET A 67 5.88 -0.93 15.79
N ILE A 68 6.58 -0.25 16.70
CA ILE A 68 7.38 0.94 16.38
C ILE A 68 8.50 0.57 15.39
N ARG A 69 9.16 -0.58 15.57
CA ARG A 69 10.19 -1.08 14.65
C ARG A 69 9.63 -1.34 13.25
N TYR A 70 8.42 -1.88 13.14
CA TYR A 70 7.76 -2.01 11.83
C TYR A 70 7.39 -0.65 11.22
N MET A 71 6.98 0.32 12.02
CA MET A 71 6.76 1.70 11.54
C MET A 71 8.07 2.32 11.03
N ILE A 72 9.20 2.11 11.70
CA ILE A 72 10.53 2.53 11.23
C ILE A 72 10.84 1.94 9.85
N LEU A 73 10.64 0.63 9.65
CA LEU A 73 10.85 -0.02 8.35
C LEU A 73 9.89 0.46 7.26
N GLY A 74 8.70 0.92 7.64
CA GLY A 74 7.68 1.44 6.73
C GLY A 74 7.89 2.89 6.26
N THR A 75 8.84 3.64 6.84
CA THR A 75 9.09 5.04 6.49
C THR A 75 10.47 5.28 5.88
N THR A 76 10.52 6.10 4.84
CA THR A 76 11.79 6.55 4.23
C THR A 76 12.49 7.62 5.06
N ALA A 77 11.77 8.35 5.91
CA ALA A 77 12.34 9.39 6.77
C ALA A 77 13.32 8.82 7.82
N MET A 78 13.13 7.56 8.21
CA MET A 78 13.97 6.86 9.19
C MET A 78 14.81 5.74 8.55
N LYS A 79 15.16 5.89 7.26
CA LYS A 79 15.90 4.87 6.50
C LYS A 79 17.24 4.50 7.14
N ASP A 80 17.93 5.46 7.75
CA ASP A 80 19.19 5.24 8.47
C ASP A 80 19.05 4.31 9.68
N LEU A 81 17.84 4.17 10.24
CA LEU A 81 17.54 3.27 11.35
C LEU A 81 17.15 1.85 10.90
N HIS A 82 17.02 1.60 9.59
CA HIS A 82 16.49 0.34 9.08
C HIS A 82 17.36 -0.86 9.43
N ASP A 83 18.69 -0.77 9.27
CA ASP A 83 19.56 -1.92 9.49
C ASP A 83 19.64 -2.30 10.97
N ALA A 84 19.77 -1.32 11.87
CA ALA A 84 19.67 -1.54 13.31
C ALA A 84 18.29 -2.07 13.73
N THR A 85 17.24 -1.70 12.99
CA THR A 85 15.89 -2.21 13.19
C THR A 85 15.77 -3.68 12.83
N ARG A 86 16.28 -4.08 11.65
CA ARG A 86 16.30 -5.47 11.21
C ARG A 86 17.12 -6.34 12.15
N GLN A 87 18.32 -5.88 12.53
CA GLN A 87 19.18 -6.60 13.47
C GLN A 87 18.48 -6.86 14.80
N TRP A 88 17.83 -5.86 15.39
CA TRP A 88 17.12 -6.02 16.67
C TRP A 88 15.96 -7.02 16.59
N LEU A 89 15.23 -7.04 15.47
CA LEU A 89 14.13 -7.99 15.22
C LEU A 89 14.68 -9.42 15.12
N ASP A 90 15.76 -9.60 14.36
CA ASP A 90 16.45 -10.88 14.19
C ASP A 90 16.98 -11.44 15.52
N GLU A 91 17.68 -10.60 16.30
CA GLU A 91 18.21 -10.95 17.64
C GLU A 91 17.11 -11.41 18.62
N ARG A 92 15.85 -11.02 18.40
CA ARG A 92 14.69 -11.37 19.23
C ARG A 92 13.77 -12.41 18.59
N GLY A 93 14.14 -12.95 17.43
CA GLY A 93 13.38 -13.97 16.72
C GLY A 93 12.08 -13.46 16.08
N TYR A 94 11.95 -12.14 15.87
CA TYR A 94 10.83 -11.58 15.13
C TYR A 94 11.08 -11.64 13.63
N ALA A 95 10.07 -12.08 12.87
CA ALA A 95 10.12 -12.03 11.42
C ALA A 95 10.14 -10.58 10.93
N LEU A 96 10.85 -10.33 9.83
CA LEU A 96 10.71 -9.06 9.13
C LEU A 96 9.27 -8.92 8.58
N PRO A 97 8.71 -7.70 8.56
CA PRO A 97 7.39 -7.51 7.99
C PRO A 97 7.42 -7.86 6.49
N PRO A 98 6.31 -8.36 5.92
CA PRO A 98 6.29 -8.91 4.56
C PRO A 98 6.59 -7.88 3.47
N TRP A 99 6.50 -6.57 3.77
CA TRP A 99 6.90 -5.49 2.88
C TRP A 99 8.38 -5.12 2.96
N ASP A 100 9.13 -5.59 3.95
CA ASP A 100 10.56 -5.29 4.07
C ASP A 100 11.35 -5.94 2.92
N PRO A 101 12.23 -5.21 2.21
CA PRO A 101 12.99 -5.75 1.10
C PRO A 101 13.94 -6.91 1.45
N GLN A 102 14.27 -7.10 2.72
CA GLN A 102 15.14 -8.16 3.25
C GLN A 102 14.36 -9.33 3.88
N ALA A 103 13.03 -9.26 3.97
CA ALA A 103 12.20 -10.41 4.34
C ALA A 103 12.32 -11.48 3.23
N GLY A 104 13.30 -12.39 3.34
CA GLY A 104 13.38 -13.58 2.47
C GLY A 104 12.18 -14.49 2.72
N ALA A 105 11.46 -15.09 1.76
CA ALA A 105 11.75 -15.57 0.40
C ALA A 105 10.41 -15.79 -0.37
N PRO A 106 10.32 -16.53 -1.50
CA PRO A 106 11.24 -16.75 -2.63
C PRO A 106 10.67 -16.10 -3.91
N HIS A 107 11.53 -15.42 -4.67
CA HIS A 107 11.15 -14.55 -5.78
C HIS A 107 10.31 -13.37 -5.28
N GLN A 108 10.90 -12.18 -5.24
CA GLN A 108 10.11 -10.96 -5.19
C GLN A 108 9.37 -10.87 -6.52
N ARG A 109 8.28 -11.64 -6.63
CA ARG A 109 7.43 -11.75 -7.78
C ARG A 109 6.00 -11.80 -7.32
N ARG A 110 5.12 -11.25 -8.13
CA ARG A 110 3.69 -11.34 -7.92
C ARG A 110 3.04 -11.82 -9.19
N SER A 111 2.29 -12.90 -9.03
CA SER A 111 1.38 -13.39 -10.05
C SER A 111 0.14 -12.50 -10.06
N ILE A 112 -0.28 -12.14 -11.27
CA ILE A 112 -1.54 -11.50 -11.56
C ILE A 112 -2.42 -12.55 -12.23
N THR A 113 -3.57 -12.81 -11.63
CA THR A 113 -4.57 -13.71 -12.19
C THR A 113 -5.66 -12.87 -12.86
N TYR A 114 -6.16 -13.33 -14.01
CA TYR A 114 -7.34 -12.76 -14.64
C TYR A 114 -8.14 -13.88 -15.29
N GLY A 115 -9.45 -13.95 -15.02
CA GLY A 115 -10.31 -15.02 -15.53
C GLY A 115 -9.86 -16.43 -15.11
N GLY A 116 -9.30 -16.57 -13.90
CA GLY A 116 -8.82 -17.86 -13.37
C GLY A 116 -7.49 -18.35 -13.95
N ARG A 117 -6.84 -17.60 -14.86
CA ARG A 117 -5.52 -17.92 -15.43
C ARG A 117 -4.45 -16.94 -15.01
N LEU A 118 -3.19 -17.39 -14.99
CA LEU A 118 -2.03 -16.53 -14.82
C LEU A 118 -1.94 -15.57 -16.02
N ALA A 119 -2.19 -14.29 -15.77
CA ALA A 119 -2.24 -13.26 -16.79
C ALA A 119 -0.99 -12.37 -16.79
N GLY A 120 -0.26 -12.32 -15.68
CA GLY A 120 1.04 -11.67 -15.68
C GLY A 120 1.88 -11.99 -14.45
N THR A 121 3.15 -11.66 -14.53
CA THR A 121 4.10 -11.77 -13.42
C THR A 121 4.89 -10.49 -13.34
N VAL A 122 4.79 -9.80 -12.21
CA VAL A 122 5.69 -8.71 -11.84
C VAL A 122 6.85 -9.32 -11.08
N THR A 123 8.08 -9.01 -11.43
CA THR A 123 9.29 -9.44 -10.72
C THR A 123 10.04 -8.19 -10.30
N TRP A 124 10.42 -8.07 -9.03
CA TRP A 124 11.21 -6.96 -8.48
C TRP A 124 12.68 -7.33 -8.30
N ARG A 125 12.98 -8.61 -8.08
CA ARG A 125 14.35 -9.15 -7.99
C ARG A 125 14.46 -10.51 -8.68
N PRO A 126 15.63 -10.83 -9.27
CA PRO A 126 16.86 -10.03 -9.28
C PRO A 126 16.84 -8.87 -10.28
N GLN A 127 16.02 -8.94 -11.33
CA GLN A 127 15.85 -7.89 -12.32
C GLN A 127 14.38 -7.48 -12.42
N PRO A 128 14.05 -6.19 -12.24
CA PRO A 128 12.70 -5.68 -12.42
C PRO A 128 12.15 -6.02 -13.80
N SER A 129 11.03 -6.72 -13.86
CA SER A 129 10.37 -7.05 -15.12
C SER A 129 8.88 -7.30 -14.95
N VAL A 130 8.12 -7.03 -16.01
CA VAL A 130 6.72 -7.42 -16.13
C VAL A 130 6.62 -8.35 -17.33
N ARG A 131 6.06 -9.55 -17.11
CA ARG A 131 5.76 -10.51 -18.16
C ARG A 131 4.26 -10.73 -18.23
N PHE A 132 3.69 -10.64 -19.42
CA PHE A 132 2.29 -10.95 -19.66
C PHE A 132 2.14 -12.40 -20.09
N GLY A 133 1.04 -13.02 -19.67
CA GLY A 133 0.63 -14.33 -20.16
C GLY A 133 0.25 -14.27 -21.65
N ASP A 134 0.38 -15.41 -22.31
CA ASP A 134 0.02 -15.54 -23.73
C ASP A 134 -1.50 -15.52 -23.92
N GLY A 135 -1.93 -15.12 -25.12
CA GLY A 135 -3.36 -15.12 -25.49
C GLY A 135 -4.21 -14.12 -24.70
N LEU A 136 -3.62 -13.04 -24.18
CA LEU A 136 -4.38 -11.89 -23.71
C LEU A 136 -4.82 -11.03 -24.89
N SER A 137 -6.11 -10.72 -24.96
CA SER A 137 -6.64 -9.68 -25.84
C SER A 137 -6.02 -8.31 -25.48
N GLY A 138 -6.15 -7.33 -26.38
CA GLY A 138 -5.67 -5.98 -26.13
C GLY A 138 -6.30 -5.34 -24.88
N HIS A 139 -7.55 -5.68 -24.57
CA HIS A 139 -8.26 -5.17 -23.40
C HIS A 139 -7.74 -5.80 -22.11
N GLU A 140 -7.61 -7.14 -22.09
CA GLU A 140 -7.04 -7.85 -20.96
C GLU A 140 -5.59 -7.43 -20.70
N ARG A 141 -4.79 -7.24 -21.74
CA ARG A 141 -3.40 -6.79 -21.60
C ARG A 141 -3.32 -5.41 -20.95
N ARG A 142 -4.18 -4.46 -21.32
CA ARG A 142 -4.23 -3.13 -20.68
C ARG A 142 -4.63 -3.22 -19.21
N TRP A 143 -5.62 -4.04 -18.90
CA TRP A 143 -6.05 -4.28 -17.51
C TRP A 143 -4.93 -4.91 -16.66
N VAL A 144 -4.30 -5.97 -17.16
CA VAL A 144 -3.21 -6.66 -16.47
C VAL A 144 -1.99 -5.74 -16.30
N LEU A 145 -1.69 -4.89 -17.28
CA LEU A 145 -0.65 -3.87 -17.15
C LEU A 145 -0.98 -2.88 -16.01
N ALA A 146 -2.22 -2.41 -15.90
CA ALA A 146 -2.63 -1.53 -14.82
C ALA A 146 -2.50 -2.19 -13.45
N MET A 147 -2.84 -3.48 -13.32
CA MET A 147 -2.61 -4.24 -12.09
C MET A 147 -1.10 -4.45 -11.81
N ALA A 148 -0.28 -4.60 -12.84
CA ALA A 148 1.17 -4.71 -12.69
C ALA A 148 1.81 -3.41 -12.20
N ILE A 149 1.32 -2.27 -12.66
CA ILE A 149 1.71 -0.95 -12.13
C ILE A 149 1.32 -0.86 -10.65
N ALA A 150 0.07 -1.21 -10.30
CA ALA A 150 -0.39 -1.23 -8.91
C ALA A 150 0.51 -2.09 -8.00
N ALA A 151 0.89 -3.28 -8.47
CA ALA A 151 1.79 -4.16 -7.73
C ALA A 151 3.18 -3.53 -7.56
N GLY A 152 3.65 -2.82 -8.59
CA GLY A 152 4.91 -2.07 -8.57
C GLY A 152 4.91 -0.94 -7.53
N GLU A 153 3.81 -0.22 -7.41
CA GLU A 153 3.61 0.86 -6.44
C GLU A 153 3.68 0.36 -4.99
N ARG A 154 2.92 -0.71 -4.67
CA ARG A 154 2.90 -1.30 -3.33
C ARG A 154 2.79 -2.82 -3.37
N ARG A 155 3.74 -3.47 -2.73
CA ARG A 155 3.92 -4.94 -2.79
C ARG A 155 2.91 -5.66 -1.91
N GLU A 156 2.54 -5.04 -0.80
CA GLU A 156 1.67 -5.53 0.26
C GLU A 156 0.19 -5.46 -0.08
N TRP A 157 -0.19 -4.73 -1.13
CA TRP A 157 -1.58 -4.60 -1.55
C TRP A 157 -2.21 -5.95 -1.84
N THR A 158 -3.46 -6.17 -1.46
CA THR A 158 -4.19 -7.39 -1.83
C THR A 158 -4.53 -7.36 -3.32
N GLU A 159 -5.00 -8.47 -3.89
CA GLU A 159 -5.48 -8.47 -5.28
C GLU A 159 -6.64 -7.47 -5.47
N ALA A 160 -7.52 -7.34 -4.48
CA ALA A 160 -8.59 -6.36 -4.49
C ALA A 160 -8.06 -4.92 -4.52
N ASP A 161 -7.00 -4.62 -3.77
CA ASP A 161 -6.35 -3.30 -3.79
C ASP A 161 -5.73 -2.99 -5.16
N LEU A 162 -5.09 -3.99 -5.80
CA LEU A 162 -4.56 -3.83 -7.16
C LEU A 162 -5.67 -3.56 -8.17
N GLN A 163 -6.77 -4.30 -8.08
CA GLN A 163 -7.92 -4.14 -8.96
C GLN A 163 -8.56 -2.75 -8.77
N ARG A 164 -8.69 -2.29 -7.52
CA ARG A 164 -9.17 -0.94 -7.21
C ARG A 164 -8.26 0.14 -7.81
N PHE A 165 -6.95 0.03 -7.62
CA PHE A 165 -5.99 0.96 -8.21
C PHE A 165 -6.06 0.94 -9.74
N ALA A 166 -6.07 -0.25 -10.35
CA ALA A 166 -6.13 -0.42 -11.79
C ALA A 166 -7.43 0.17 -12.38
N ALA A 167 -8.55 0.06 -11.67
CA ALA A 167 -9.81 0.66 -12.07
C ALA A 167 -9.71 2.19 -12.13
N TYR A 168 -9.12 2.82 -11.11
CA TYR A 168 -8.89 4.28 -11.12
C TYR A 168 -7.87 4.71 -12.17
N LEU A 169 -6.79 3.94 -12.36
CA LEU A 169 -5.77 4.26 -13.35
C LEU A 169 -6.33 4.22 -14.79
N THR A 170 -7.19 3.26 -15.09
CA THR A 170 -7.68 3.02 -16.45
C THR A 170 -8.94 3.80 -16.79
N MET A 171 -9.81 4.08 -15.82
CA MET A 171 -11.13 4.69 -16.05
C MET A 171 -11.33 6.02 -15.29
N GLY A 172 -10.35 6.41 -14.48
CA GLY A 172 -10.33 7.66 -13.72
C GLY A 172 -11.23 7.67 -12.48
N GLY A 173 -10.97 8.65 -11.60
CA GLY A 173 -11.80 8.97 -10.42
C GLY A 173 -13.04 9.75 -10.84
N ALA A 174 -12.97 11.09 -10.77
CA ALA A 174 -14.06 11.99 -11.13
C ALA A 174 -14.54 11.87 -12.59
N SER A 175 -13.63 11.57 -13.52
CA SER A 175 -13.97 11.46 -14.95
C SER A 175 -14.91 10.30 -15.27
N PHE A 176 -15.06 9.33 -14.35
CA PHE A 176 -15.94 8.18 -14.53
C PHE A 176 -17.43 8.52 -14.34
N ALA A 177 -17.75 9.63 -13.67
CA ALA A 177 -19.14 10.00 -13.38
C ALA A 177 -19.99 10.11 -14.66
N ALA A 178 -19.40 10.64 -15.73
CA ALA A 178 -20.03 10.74 -17.05
C ALA A 178 -20.30 9.36 -17.71
N ASP A 179 -19.57 8.33 -17.30
CA ASP A 179 -19.65 6.98 -17.87
C ASP A 179 -20.66 6.08 -17.16
N ARG A 180 -21.21 6.49 -16.01
CA ARG A 180 -22.22 5.70 -15.27
C ARG A 180 -23.50 5.43 -16.07
N ALA A 181 -23.80 6.28 -17.05
CA ALA A 181 -24.95 6.12 -17.95
C ALA A 181 -24.71 5.08 -19.06
N LEU A 182 -23.46 4.68 -19.31
CA LEU A 182 -23.08 3.69 -20.33
C LEU A 182 -23.17 2.26 -19.77
N SER A 183 -23.43 1.26 -20.61
CA SER A 183 -23.32 -0.15 -20.20
C SER A 183 -21.87 -0.55 -19.94
N ASP A 184 -21.63 -1.60 -19.15
CA ASP A 184 -20.27 -2.05 -18.82
C ASP A 184 -19.48 -2.43 -20.10
N ALA A 185 -20.14 -2.99 -21.11
CA ALA A 185 -19.55 -3.23 -22.43
C ALA A 185 -19.13 -1.93 -23.15
N GLN A 186 -19.95 -0.88 -23.09
CA GLN A 186 -19.64 0.43 -23.66
C GLN A 186 -18.48 1.10 -22.92
N ILE A 187 -18.45 1.02 -21.59
CA ILE A 187 -17.36 1.53 -20.75
C ILE A 187 -16.06 0.78 -21.06
N GLY A 188 -16.12 -0.55 -21.13
CA GLY A 188 -14.98 -1.39 -21.46
C GLY A 188 -14.40 -1.07 -22.85
N ALA A 189 -15.26 -0.84 -23.84
CA ALA A 189 -14.84 -0.40 -25.17
C ALA A 189 -14.20 1.00 -25.14
N LYS A 190 -14.81 1.96 -24.44
CA LYS A 190 -14.32 3.35 -24.32
C LYS A 190 -12.92 3.42 -23.70
N HIS A 191 -12.71 2.73 -22.59
CA HIS A 191 -11.44 2.75 -21.84
C HIS A 191 -10.48 1.64 -22.25
N GLY A 192 -10.89 0.78 -23.19
CA GLY A 192 -10.11 -0.33 -23.66
C GLY A 192 -9.81 -1.38 -22.58
N VAL A 193 -10.71 -1.59 -21.63
CA VAL A 193 -10.61 -2.59 -20.56
C VAL A 193 -11.67 -3.69 -20.72
N PRO A 194 -11.55 -4.84 -20.04
CA PRO A 194 -12.60 -5.84 -20.05
C PRO A 194 -13.89 -5.33 -19.39
N GLU A 195 -15.03 -5.87 -19.81
CA GLU A 195 -16.33 -5.52 -19.24
C GLU A 195 -16.40 -5.78 -17.72
N SER A 196 -15.75 -6.84 -17.24
CA SER A 196 -15.65 -7.13 -15.80
C SER A 196 -14.91 -6.04 -15.01
N ALA A 197 -13.94 -5.36 -15.63
CA ALA A 197 -13.25 -4.23 -15.01
C ALA A 197 -14.16 -2.99 -14.94
N ALA A 198 -14.98 -2.76 -15.97
CA ALA A 198 -15.99 -1.71 -15.95
C ALA A 198 -17.06 -1.96 -14.87
N ALA A 199 -17.54 -3.20 -14.76
CA ALA A 199 -18.45 -3.62 -13.71
C ALA A 199 -17.86 -3.39 -12.31
N LEU A 200 -16.58 -3.75 -12.11
CA LEU A 200 -15.88 -3.43 -10.86
C LEU A 200 -15.81 -1.92 -10.61
N ARG A 201 -15.40 -1.12 -11.60
CA ARG A 201 -15.27 0.34 -11.43
C ARG A 201 -16.59 1.00 -11.03
N ARG A 202 -17.72 0.50 -11.53
CA ARG A 202 -19.06 0.99 -11.16
C ARG A 202 -19.39 0.84 -9.67
N LEU A 203 -18.82 -0.18 -9.01
CA LEU A 203 -18.95 -0.43 -7.57
C LEU A 203 -18.05 0.48 -6.72
N LEU A 204 -17.12 1.20 -7.34
CA LEU A 204 -16.20 2.12 -6.67
C LEU A 204 -16.72 3.56 -6.74
N ASP A 205 -16.36 4.35 -5.73
CA ASP A 205 -16.71 5.77 -5.66
C ASP A 205 -16.10 6.55 -6.83
N ASP A 206 -16.79 7.61 -7.26
CA ASP A 206 -16.17 8.60 -8.14
C ASP A 206 -15.43 9.57 -7.23
N LEU A 207 -14.12 9.36 -7.09
CA LEU A 207 -13.28 10.24 -6.28
C LEU A 207 -13.37 11.67 -6.82
N ASP A 208 -13.91 12.59 -6.03
CA ASP A 208 -14.08 14.01 -6.40
C ASP A 208 -12.74 14.72 -6.64
N LEU A 209 -12.78 15.71 -7.56
CA LEU A 209 -11.71 16.67 -7.88
C LEU A 209 -11.32 17.53 -6.67
#